data_AF-A0A067P3Z8-F1
#
_entry.id   AF-A0A067P3Z8-F1
#
_cell.length_a   1.000
_cell.length_b   1.000
_cell.length_c   1.000
_cell.angle_alpha   90.00
_cell.angle_beta   90.00
_cell.angle_gamma   90.00
#
_symmetry.space_group_name_H-M   'P 1'
#
loop_
_entity.id
_entity.type
_entity.pdbx_description
1 polymer ?
#
loop_
_entity_poly.entity_id
_entity_poly.type
_entity_poly.pdbx_seq_one_letter_code
_entity_poly.pdbx_strand_id
1 'polypeptide(L)'
;MTIKPKQEFLDSVPIPALKPTKLSSEQEKERKDAIEALTKNRRAAAWQIHRWPLDKKYVEERTKIHLPRSYLAKDGEDVRLVRNGEDLNQLVYQWYFEPMEASAKSEGTVNFVAPDEIVPRRHEYLGPDPRVAGYFFDYNDEVHIRWWDDFLQEQWMDRQKWKMAVKLDDSGKWVEKED
;
A
#
# COMPACT_ATOMS: atom_id res chain seq x y z
N MET A 1 48.99 18.80 35.30
CA MET A 1 48.86 19.25 33.90
C MET A 1 48.96 18.00 33.04
N THR A 2 47.83 17.54 32.50
CA THR A 2 47.71 16.21 31.87
C THR A 2 47.65 16.40 30.35
N ILE A 3 48.62 15.83 29.64
CA ILE A 3 48.76 15.87 28.19
C ILE A 3 47.74 14.89 27.58
N LYS A 4 46.86 15.36 26.69
CA LYS A 4 45.99 14.50 25.87
C LYS A 4 46.77 14.02 24.63
N PRO A 5 46.70 12.74 24.23
CA PRO A 5 47.26 12.31 22.96
C PRO A 5 46.32 12.69 21.81
N LYS A 6 46.94 13.14 20.71
CA LYS A 6 46.31 13.54 19.45
C LYS A 6 45.93 12.27 18.69
N GLN A 7 44.64 12.07 18.46
CA GLN A 7 44.12 10.92 17.71
C GLN A 7 44.27 11.21 16.21
N GLU A 8 45.11 10.43 15.54
CA GLU A 8 45.31 10.47 14.08
C GLU A 8 44.05 9.89 13.40
N PHE A 9 43.44 10.68 12.53
CA PHE A 9 42.38 10.23 11.64
C PHE A 9 43.01 9.40 10.52
N LEU A 10 42.71 8.10 10.48
CA LEU A 10 43.02 7.25 9.33
C LEU A 10 42.17 7.71 8.14
N ASP A 11 42.84 8.10 7.06
CA ASP A 11 42.25 8.40 5.76
C ASP A 11 41.34 7.26 5.31
N SER A 12 40.04 7.53 5.24
CA SER A 12 39.05 6.60 4.71
C SER A 12 39.23 6.44 3.21
N VAL A 13 39.64 5.25 2.79
CA VAL A 13 39.69 4.85 1.37
C VAL A 13 38.29 5.04 0.74
N PRO A 14 38.16 5.71 -0.42
CA PRO A 14 36.87 5.86 -1.08
C PRO A 14 36.38 4.48 -1.55
N ILE A 15 35.24 4.03 -1.04
CA ILE A 15 34.56 2.84 -1.57
C ILE A 15 34.12 3.17 -3.00
N PRO A 16 34.56 2.44 -4.04
CA PRO A 16 34.13 2.68 -5.40
C PRO A 16 32.63 2.41 -5.51
N ALA A 17 31.89 3.41 -6.00
CA ALA A 17 30.47 3.28 -6.28
C ALA A 17 30.24 2.13 -7.28
N LEU A 18 29.62 1.04 -6.81
CA LEU A 18 29.20 -0.07 -7.66
C LEU A 18 28.24 0.47 -8.72
N LYS A 19 28.66 0.43 -9.99
CA LYS A 19 27.80 0.75 -11.13
C LYS A 19 26.62 -0.22 -11.14
N PRO A 20 25.39 0.23 -11.48
CA PRO A 20 24.25 -0.66 -11.58
C PRO A 20 24.53 -1.73 -12.65
N THR A 21 24.67 -2.98 -12.23
CA THR A 21 24.83 -4.13 -13.12
C THR A 21 23.59 -4.20 -14.00
N LYS A 22 23.76 -3.99 -15.31
CA LYS A 22 22.68 -4.21 -16.28
C LYS A 22 22.30 -5.68 -16.22
N LEU A 23 21.02 -5.96 -15.95
CA LEU A 23 20.45 -7.31 -15.99
C LEU A 23 20.65 -7.88 -17.40
N SER A 24 20.92 -9.18 -17.49
CA SER A 24 20.91 -9.88 -18.77
C SER A 24 19.49 -9.93 -19.34
N SER A 25 19.33 -10.14 -20.64
CA SER A 25 18.01 -10.30 -21.28
C SER A 25 17.18 -11.43 -20.67
N GLU A 26 17.85 -12.49 -20.19
CA GLU A 26 17.21 -13.61 -19.50
C GLU A 26 16.70 -13.19 -18.11
N GLN A 27 17.54 -12.48 -17.34
CA GLN A 27 17.15 -11.96 -16.03
C GLN A 27 16.03 -10.91 -16.12
N GLU A 28 15.99 -10.11 -17.18
CA GLU A 28 14.88 -9.18 -17.42
C GLU A 28 13.57 -9.90 -17.71
N LYS A 29 13.61 -11.03 -18.42
CA LYS A 29 12.45 -11.87 -18.67
C LYS A 29 11.96 -12.51 -17.38
N GLU A 30 12.84 -13.14 -16.61
CA GLU A 30 12.51 -13.72 -15.31
C GLU A 30 11.92 -12.68 -14.35
N ARG A 31 12.47 -11.46 -14.34
CA ARG A 31 11.93 -10.33 -13.56
C ARG A 31 10.50 -9.99 -13.96
N LYS A 32 10.21 -9.92 -15.27
CA LYS A 32 8.85 -9.61 -15.77
C LYS A 32 7.87 -10.73 -15.44
N ASP A 33 8.27 -11.98 -15.65
CA ASP A 33 7.45 -13.16 -15.34
C ASP A 33 7.15 -13.22 -13.82
N ALA A 34 8.14 -12.89 -12.98
CA ALA A 34 7.96 -12.79 -11.53
C ALA A 34 7.00 -11.65 -11.14
N ILE A 35 7.11 -10.47 -11.75
CA ILE A 35 6.19 -9.35 -11.53
C ILE A 35 4.76 -9.77 -11.87
N GLU A 36 4.55 -10.43 -13.00
CA GLU A 36 3.23 -10.89 -13.43
C GLU A 36 2.65 -11.93 -12.47
N ALA A 37 3.45 -12.95 -12.11
CA ALA A 37 3.04 -13.98 -11.17
C ALA A 37 2.69 -13.41 -9.79
N LEU A 38 3.52 -12.53 -9.24
CA LEU A 38 3.27 -11.87 -7.95
C LEU A 38 2.05 -10.96 -8.02
N THR A 39 1.89 -10.20 -9.10
CA THR A 39 0.70 -9.36 -9.32
C THR A 39 -0.57 -10.20 -9.37
N LYS A 40 -0.55 -11.32 -10.09
CA LYS A 40 -1.69 -12.24 -10.18
C LYS A 40 -2.04 -12.84 -8.81
N ASN A 41 -1.04 -13.27 -8.04
CA ASN A 41 -1.24 -13.80 -6.69
C ASN A 41 -1.82 -12.72 -5.77
N ARG A 42 -1.32 -11.49 -5.86
CA ARG A 42 -1.81 -10.34 -5.08
C ARG A 42 -3.28 -10.03 -5.38
N ARG A 43 -3.67 -10.04 -6.66
CA ARG A 43 -5.07 -9.86 -7.09
C ARG A 43 -5.96 -10.99 -6.60
N ALA A 44 -5.48 -12.23 -6.67
CA ALA A 44 -6.22 -13.40 -6.19
C ALA A 44 -6.45 -13.38 -4.67
N ALA A 45 -5.51 -12.84 -3.91
CA ALA A 45 -5.60 -12.67 -2.46
C ALA A 45 -6.38 -11.39 -2.04
N ALA A 46 -6.68 -10.48 -2.97
CA ALA A 46 -7.36 -9.24 -2.65
C ALA A 46 -8.82 -9.51 -2.26
N TRP A 47 -9.24 -9.03 -1.09
CA TRP A 47 -10.58 -9.25 -0.56
C TRP A 47 -11.50 -8.05 -0.83
N GLN A 48 -12.77 -8.33 -1.07
CA GLN A 48 -13.78 -7.31 -1.39
C GLN A 48 -14.14 -6.49 -0.15
N ILE A 49 -14.02 -5.16 -0.23
CA ILE A 49 -14.23 -4.28 0.93
C ILE A 49 -15.66 -4.32 1.50
N HIS A 50 -16.64 -4.67 0.68
CA HIS A 50 -18.04 -4.80 1.10
C HIS A 50 -18.33 -6.13 1.83
N ARG A 51 -17.36 -7.05 1.92
CA ARG A 51 -17.47 -8.33 2.63
C ARG A 51 -16.58 -8.32 3.87
N TRP A 52 -17.04 -9.01 4.90
CA TRP A 52 -16.26 -9.16 6.13
C TRP A 52 -14.92 -9.87 5.83
N PRO A 53 -13.78 -9.34 6.28
CA PRO A 53 -12.48 -9.94 6.01
C PRO A 53 -12.31 -11.24 6.80
N LEU A 54 -11.77 -12.26 6.14
CA LEU A 54 -11.49 -13.57 6.77
C LEU A 54 -10.10 -13.61 7.41
N ASP A 55 -9.14 -12.96 6.77
CA ASP A 55 -7.76 -12.88 7.26
C ASP A 55 -7.62 -11.72 8.25
N LYS A 56 -6.72 -11.89 9.22
CA LYS A 56 -6.39 -10.85 10.19
C LYS A 56 -5.01 -10.28 9.90
N LYS A 57 -4.85 -8.97 10.03
CA LYS A 57 -3.56 -8.30 9.90
C LYS A 57 -3.35 -7.38 11.09
N TYR A 58 -2.69 -7.93 12.10
CA TYR A 58 -2.38 -7.19 13.32
C TYR A 58 -1.24 -6.21 13.09
N VAL A 59 -1.35 -5.02 13.67
CA VAL A 59 -0.25 -4.05 13.73
C VAL A 59 0.62 -4.34 14.94
N GLU A 60 1.94 -4.36 14.75
CA GLU A 60 2.91 -4.61 15.81
C GLU A 60 3.19 -3.35 16.65
N GLU A 61 3.12 -2.17 16.06
CA GLU A 61 3.42 -0.90 16.72
C GLU A 61 2.28 0.11 16.57
N ARG A 62 2.34 1.21 17.32
CA ARG A 62 1.35 2.28 17.20
C ARG A 62 1.63 3.07 15.92
N THR A 63 0.66 3.11 15.02
CA THR A 63 0.78 3.76 13.71
C THR A 63 -0.44 4.63 13.39
N LYS A 64 -0.45 5.27 12.23
CA LYS A 64 -1.62 5.87 11.61
C LYS A 64 -1.91 5.15 10.29
N ILE A 65 -3.20 5.01 9.95
CA ILE A 65 -3.65 4.50 8.66
C ILE A 65 -4.32 5.61 7.85
N HIS A 66 -3.98 5.66 6.56
CA HIS A 66 -4.58 6.54 5.56
C HIS A 66 -5.78 5.83 4.92
N LEU A 67 -6.93 6.49 4.98
CA LEU A 67 -8.22 5.96 4.52
C LEU A 67 -8.75 6.89 3.42
N PRO A 68 -8.42 6.65 2.13
CA PRO A 68 -8.93 7.40 1.00
C PRO A 68 -10.45 7.51 1.01
N ARG A 69 -11.00 8.69 0.69
CA ARG A 69 -12.45 8.90 0.60
C ARG A 69 -13.03 8.51 -0.76
N SER A 70 -12.18 8.51 -1.79
CA SER A 70 -12.57 8.17 -3.16
C SER A 70 -11.44 7.52 -3.94
N TYR A 71 -11.76 7.01 -5.13
CA TYR A 71 -10.80 6.45 -6.07
C TYR A 71 -9.63 7.42 -6.33
N LEU A 72 -8.40 6.94 -6.14
CA LEU A 72 -7.16 7.75 -6.17
C LEU A 72 -7.14 8.90 -5.15
N ALA A 73 -7.84 8.78 -4.03
CA ALA A 73 -7.88 9.77 -2.95
C ALA A 73 -8.14 11.21 -3.45
N LYS A 74 -8.96 11.37 -4.50
CA LYS A 74 -9.22 12.67 -5.13
C LYS A 74 -9.92 13.65 -4.19
N ASP A 75 -10.80 13.12 -3.35
CA ASP A 75 -11.54 13.88 -2.33
C ASP A 75 -10.82 13.90 -0.98
N GLY A 76 -9.54 13.51 -0.97
CA GLY A 76 -8.70 13.41 0.20
C GLY A 76 -8.78 12.04 0.88
N GLU A 77 -8.23 12.01 2.09
CA GLU A 77 -8.07 10.84 2.92
C GLU A 77 -8.29 11.23 4.39
N ASP A 78 -8.83 10.30 5.15
CA ASP A 78 -8.90 10.41 6.60
C ASP A 78 -7.74 9.66 7.22
N VAL A 79 -7.10 10.25 8.22
CA VAL A 79 -6.00 9.63 8.95
C VAL A 79 -6.50 9.19 10.31
N ARG A 80 -6.39 7.89 10.60
CA ARG A 80 -6.79 7.32 11.89
C ARG A 80 -5.61 6.71 12.61
N LEU A 81 -5.56 6.91 13.92
CA LEU A 81 -4.58 6.25 14.77
C LEU A 81 -4.95 4.79 14.96
N VAL A 82 -4.00 3.89 14.74
CA VAL A 82 -4.12 2.44 14.98
C VAL A 82 -3.23 2.06 16.15
N ARG A 83 -3.77 1.32 17.11
CA ARG A 83 -3.04 0.86 18.29
C ARG A 83 -2.32 -0.46 18.00
N ASN A 84 -1.26 -0.71 18.75
CA ASN A 84 -0.60 -2.02 18.77
C ASN A 84 -1.64 -3.13 19.06
N GLY A 85 -1.62 -4.18 18.24
CA GLY A 85 -2.49 -5.35 18.34
C GLY A 85 -3.86 -5.17 17.68
N GLU A 86 -4.18 -4.02 17.10
CA GLU A 86 -5.41 -3.84 16.33
C GLU A 86 -5.33 -4.53 14.97
N ASP A 87 -6.45 -5.07 14.50
CA ASP A 87 -6.58 -5.75 13.21
C ASP A 87 -6.95 -4.74 12.12
N LEU A 88 -6.01 -4.47 11.21
CA LEU A 88 -6.18 -3.53 10.10
C LEU A 88 -7.36 -3.89 9.22
N ASN A 89 -7.55 -5.18 8.91
CA ASN A 89 -8.60 -5.61 8.01
C ASN A 89 -9.99 -5.27 8.57
N GLN A 90 -10.19 -5.53 9.86
CA GLN A 90 -11.46 -5.21 10.53
C GLN A 90 -11.69 -3.71 10.63
N LEU A 91 -10.65 -2.94 10.99
CA LEU A 91 -10.72 -1.48 11.07
C LEU A 91 -11.11 -0.87 9.72
N VAL A 92 -10.45 -1.30 8.65
CA VAL A 92 -10.69 -0.85 7.28
C VAL A 92 -12.10 -1.23 6.83
N TYR A 93 -12.50 -2.48 7.04
CA TYR A 93 -13.87 -2.92 6.74
C TYR A 93 -14.92 -2.04 7.45
N GLN A 94 -14.80 -1.86 8.77
CA GLN A 94 -15.75 -1.09 9.56
C GLN A 94 -15.84 0.35 9.06
N TRP A 95 -14.68 0.99 8.83
CA TRP A 95 -14.64 2.35 8.32
C TRP A 95 -15.33 2.49 6.96
N TYR A 96 -15.12 1.56 6.04
CA TYR A 96 -15.68 1.66 4.70
C TYR A 96 -17.12 1.14 4.56
N PHE A 97 -17.58 0.36 5.53
CA PHE A 97 -18.95 -0.11 5.62
C PHE A 97 -19.88 0.90 6.29
N GLU A 98 -19.33 1.86 7.03
CA GLU A 98 -20.09 2.96 7.61
C GLU A 98 -20.85 3.75 6.53
N PRO A 99 -22.13 4.11 6.79
CA PRO A 99 -22.88 5.00 5.93
C PRO A 99 -22.21 6.38 5.84
N MET A 100 -22.27 6.99 4.67
CA MET A 100 -21.77 8.34 4.43
C MET A 100 -22.91 9.34 4.66
N GLU A 101 -22.67 10.34 5.51
CA GLU A 101 -23.64 11.42 5.70
C GLU A 101 -23.80 12.24 4.40
N ALA A 102 -25.02 12.68 4.11
CA ALA A 102 -25.32 13.46 2.92
C ALA A 102 -24.51 14.77 2.85
N SER A 103 -24.17 15.34 4.01
CA SER A 103 -23.33 16.54 4.18
C SER A 103 -21.86 16.33 3.82
N ALA A 104 -21.38 15.08 3.82
CA ALA A 104 -19.99 14.74 3.54
C ALA A 104 -19.70 14.55 2.05
N LYS A 105 -20.72 14.62 1.19
CA LYS A 105 -20.57 14.53 -0.27
C LYS A 105 -19.96 15.82 -0.80
N SER A 106 -18.76 15.74 -1.39
CA SER A 106 -18.22 16.86 -2.17
C SER A 106 -18.98 16.99 -3.49
N GLU A 107 -19.11 18.21 -4.00
CA GLU A 107 -19.63 18.43 -5.35
C GLU A 107 -18.74 17.69 -6.36
N GLY A 108 -19.29 16.68 -7.05
CA GLY A 108 -18.58 15.92 -8.08
C GLY A 108 -18.08 14.53 -7.67
N THR A 109 -18.31 14.05 -6.44
CA THR A 109 -17.97 12.66 -6.09
C THR A 109 -18.86 11.67 -6.85
N VAL A 110 -18.26 10.67 -7.49
CA VAL A 110 -18.98 9.63 -8.23
C VAL A 110 -19.22 8.42 -7.32
N ASN A 111 -20.49 8.08 -7.09
CA ASN A 111 -20.88 6.79 -6.52
C ASN A 111 -20.90 5.74 -7.64
N PHE A 112 -20.21 4.62 -7.44
CA PHE A 112 -20.06 3.56 -8.44
C PHE A 112 -21.07 2.39 -8.30
N VAL A 113 -21.89 2.35 -7.24
CA VAL A 113 -22.71 1.18 -6.88
C VAL A 113 -24.23 1.43 -7.00
N ALA A 114 -24.75 2.61 -6.62
CA ALA A 114 -26.18 2.90 -6.81
C ALA A 114 -26.51 4.41 -6.92
N PRO A 115 -27.38 4.82 -7.87
CA PRO A 115 -28.02 6.14 -7.86
C PRO A 115 -29.30 6.18 -7.01
N ASP A 116 -29.83 5.02 -6.61
CA ASP A 116 -31.08 4.90 -5.85
C ASP A 116 -30.84 5.28 -4.38
N GLU A 117 -31.78 5.98 -3.76
CA GLU A 117 -31.73 6.70 -2.45
C GLU A 117 -31.40 5.86 -1.19
N ILE A 118 -30.75 4.72 -1.34
CA ILE A 118 -30.15 3.94 -0.25
C ILE A 118 -28.95 4.74 0.27
N VAL A 119 -28.81 4.83 1.60
CA VAL A 119 -27.73 5.59 2.24
C VAL A 119 -26.38 5.04 1.75
N PRO A 120 -25.61 5.82 0.96
CA PRO A 120 -24.40 5.32 0.32
C PRO A 120 -23.34 5.05 1.38
N ARG A 121 -22.53 4.03 1.17
CA ARG A 121 -21.41 3.70 2.05
C ARG A 121 -20.09 4.23 1.48
N ARG A 122 -19.11 4.45 2.35
CA ARG A 122 -17.82 5.04 1.93
C ARG A 122 -17.11 4.24 0.84
N HIS A 123 -17.20 2.91 0.85
CA HIS A 123 -16.54 2.10 -0.19
C HIS A 123 -17.10 2.30 -1.60
N GLU A 124 -18.33 2.77 -1.75
CA GLU A 124 -18.98 2.95 -3.06
C GLU A 124 -18.33 4.06 -3.89
N TYR A 125 -17.44 4.84 -3.28
CA TYR A 125 -16.68 5.92 -3.91
C TYR A 125 -15.25 5.54 -4.28
N LEU A 126 -14.79 4.34 -3.88
CA LEU A 126 -13.43 3.87 -4.14
C LEU A 126 -13.25 3.24 -5.52
N GLY A 127 -14.37 2.94 -6.19
CA GLY A 127 -14.42 2.27 -7.47
C GLY A 127 -15.63 1.32 -7.56
N PRO A 128 -15.85 0.72 -8.74
CA PRO A 128 -16.94 -0.25 -8.98
C PRO A 128 -16.75 -1.63 -8.33
N ASP A 129 -15.52 -2.14 -8.17
CA ASP A 129 -15.27 -3.35 -7.34
C ASP A 129 -13.96 -3.21 -6.54
N PRO A 130 -13.94 -2.35 -5.51
CA PRO A 130 -12.76 -2.06 -4.74
C PRO A 130 -12.40 -3.23 -3.81
N ARG A 131 -11.15 -3.67 -3.90
CA ARG A 131 -10.59 -4.76 -3.10
C ARG A 131 -9.31 -4.34 -2.42
N VAL A 132 -9.13 -4.77 -1.18
CA VAL A 132 -7.90 -4.55 -0.42
C VAL A 132 -6.91 -5.63 -0.80
N ALA A 133 -5.83 -5.24 -1.48
CA ALA A 133 -4.76 -6.11 -1.93
C ALA A 133 -3.64 -6.26 -0.87
N GLY A 134 -3.56 -5.33 0.07
CA GLY A 134 -2.60 -5.36 1.16
C GLY A 134 -2.37 -3.97 1.77
N TYR A 135 -1.31 -3.87 2.56
CA TYR A 135 -0.90 -2.65 3.23
C TYR A 135 0.55 -2.35 2.90
N PHE A 136 0.87 -1.07 2.81
CA PHE A 136 2.22 -0.55 2.67
C PHE A 136 2.53 0.29 3.91
N PHE A 137 3.67 0.04 4.53
CA PHE A 137 4.18 0.81 5.65
C PHE A 137 5.24 1.76 5.08
N ASP A 138 5.06 3.05 5.23
CA ASP A 138 6.02 4.05 4.75
C ASP A 138 7.19 4.22 5.73
N TYR A 139 8.10 5.14 5.40
CA TYR A 139 9.29 5.43 6.22
C TYR A 139 8.96 6.13 7.55
N ASN A 140 7.74 6.62 7.74
CA ASN A 140 7.24 7.20 8.99
C ASN A 140 6.39 6.19 9.79
N ASP A 141 6.44 4.91 9.41
CA ASP A 141 5.61 3.82 9.90
C ASP A 141 4.11 4.04 9.65
N GLU A 142 3.69 4.97 8.77
CA GLU A 142 2.29 5.19 8.42
C GLU A 142 1.80 4.14 7.41
N VAL A 143 0.54 3.74 7.55
CA VAL A 143 -0.06 2.63 6.80
C VAL A 143 -0.91 3.17 5.65
N HIS A 144 -0.58 2.72 4.44
CA HIS A 144 -1.31 2.98 3.22
C HIS A 144 -1.98 1.71 2.71
N ILE A 145 -3.20 1.83 2.19
CA ILE A 145 -3.94 0.69 1.65
C ILE A 145 -3.58 0.51 0.17
N ARG A 146 -3.15 -0.69 -0.20
CA ARG A 146 -3.01 -1.11 -1.60
C ARG A 146 -4.36 -1.60 -2.10
N TRP A 147 -4.91 -0.90 -3.08
CA TRP A 147 -6.18 -1.22 -3.69
C TRP A 147 -6.01 -1.96 -5.01
N TRP A 148 -6.92 -2.89 -5.27
CA TRP A 148 -7.19 -3.50 -6.56
C TRP A 148 -8.66 -3.29 -6.90
N ASP A 149 -8.97 -2.69 -8.03
CA ASP A 149 -10.33 -2.66 -8.54
C ASP A 149 -10.49 -3.71 -9.65
N ASP A 150 -11.31 -4.73 -9.40
CA ASP A 150 -11.47 -5.86 -10.32
C ASP A 150 -12.28 -5.51 -11.57
N PHE A 151 -13.08 -4.45 -11.52
CA PHE A 151 -13.85 -4.01 -12.69
C PHE A 151 -13.01 -3.09 -13.58
N LEU A 152 -12.31 -2.12 -13.00
CA LEU A 152 -11.40 -1.23 -13.72
C LEU A 152 -10.09 -1.91 -14.14
N GLN A 153 -9.76 -3.04 -13.50
CA GLN A 153 -8.49 -3.75 -13.66
C GLN A 153 -7.27 -2.88 -13.29
N GLU A 154 -7.42 -2.04 -12.26
CA GLU A 154 -6.42 -1.05 -11.84
C GLU A 154 -5.96 -1.24 -10.40
N GLN A 155 -4.65 -1.09 -10.20
CA GLN A 155 -4.02 -1.10 -8.88
C GLN A 155 -3.65 0.33 -8.49
N TRP A 156 -3.97 0.72 -7.27
CA TRP A 156 -3.70 2.07 -6.80
C TRP A 156 -3.44 2.14 -5.31
N MET A 157 -2.76 3.21 -4.91
CA MET A 157 -2.41 3.54 -3.52
C MET A 157 -2.33 5.07 -3.45
N ASP A 158 -3.00 5.66 -2.47
CA ASP A 158 -3.13 7.12 -2.32
C ASP A 158 -3.63 7.78 -3.62
N ARG A 159 -2.87 8.73 -4.17
CA ARG A 159 -3.22 9.49 -5.39
C ARG A 159 -2.68 8.93 -6.68
N GLN A 160 -2.07 7.75 -6.66
CA GLN A 160 -1.35 7.20 -7.80
C GLN A 160 -1.67 5.74 -8.09
N LYS A 161 -1.49 5.36 -9.35
CA LYS A 161 -1.48 3.96 -9.75
C LYS A 161 -0.22 3.30 -9.23
N TRP A 162 -0.38 2.20 -8.51
CA TRP A 162 0.72 1.44 -7.94
C TRP A 162 1.11 0.32 -8.90
N LYS A 163 2.41 0.04 -9.00
CA LYS A 163 2.96 -1.07 -9.77
C LYS A 163 3.85 -1.91 -8.87
N MET A 164 3.71 -3.22 -9.03
CA MET A 164 4.56 -4.20 -8.36
C MET A 164 6.02 -4.02 -8.79
N ALA A 165 6.91 -3.88 -7.81
CA ALA A 165 8.34 -3.91 -8.00
C ALA A 165 8.91 -5.17 -7.33
N VAL A 166 9.96 -5.74 -7.92
CA VAL A 166 10.60 -6.95 -7.40
C VAL A 166 12.10 -6.74 -7.25
N LYS A 167 12.68 -7.42 -6.27
CA LYS A 167 14.12 -7.54 -6.04
C LYS A 167 14.49 -9.01 -5.90
N LEU A 168 15.74 -9.34 -6.21
CA LEU A 168 16.28 -10.66 -5.85
C LEU A 168 16.59 -10.64 -4.35
N ASP A 169 16.12 -11.66 -3.63
CA ASP A 169 16.56 -11.92 -2.27
C ASP A 169 17.92 -12.64 -2.24
N ASP A 170 18.45 -12.88 -1.04
CA ASP A 170 19.73 -13.57 -0.83
C ASP A 170 19.71 -15.03 -1.34
N SER A 171 18.52 -15.59 -1.56
CA SER A 171 18.32 -16.93 -2.12
C SER A 171 18.25 -16.94 -3.64
N GLY A 172 18.34 -15.77 -4.29
CA GLY A 172 18.20 -15.64 -5.74
C GLY A 172 16.75 -15.74 -6.23
N LYS A 173 15.76 -15.57 -5.34
CA LYS A 173 14.34 -15.56 -5.70
C LYS A 173 13.85 -14.13 -5.86
N TRP A 174 13.05 -13.91 -6.91
CA TRP A 174 12.35 -12.63 -7.08
C TRP A 174 11.24 -12.50 -6.03
N VAL A 175 11.40 -11.52 -5.14
CA VAL A 175 10.44 -11.16 -4.10
C VAL A 175 9.94 -9.74 -4.32
N GLU A 176 8.76 -9.44 -3.79
CA GLU A 176 8.23 -8.08 -3.80
C GLU A 176 9.22 -7.14 -3.09
N LYS A 177 9.49 -6.00 -3.72
CA LYS A 177 10.24 -4.92 -3.09
C LYS A 177 9.25 -4.12 -2.24
N GLU A 178 9.34 -4.30 -0.93
CA GLU A 178 8.84 -3.32 0.03
C GLU A 178 9.85 -2.17 0.03
N ASP A 179 9.39 -0.96 -0.29
CA ASP A 179 10.20 0.25 -0.42
C ASP A 179 10.58 0.83 0.95
#